data_AF-A0A815WGU9-F1
#
_entry.id   AF-A0A815WGU9-F1
#
_cell.length_a   1.000
_cell.length_b   1.000
_cell.length_c   1.000
_cell.angle_alpha   90.00
_cell.angle_beta   90.00
_cell.angle_gamma   90.00
#
_symmetry.space_group_name_H-M   'P 1'
#
loop_
_entity.id
_entity.type
_entity.pdbx_description
1 polymer ?
#
loop_
_entity_poly.entity_id
_entity_poly.type
_entity_poly.pdbx_seq_one_letter_code
_entity_poly.pdbx_strand_id
1 'polypeptide(L)'
;MLEDYFSLRISSKDPPIRLETLPILLDTYVPNLDYLPQFILRLSKEVNWTEERECFQEDGDTEEKQHWPIEHLLYHAFKTMLVPSKHLRQAFIKLTEVQQLYKVFERC
;
A
#
# COMPACT_ATOMS: atom_id res chain seq x y z
N MET A 1 -15.93 -3.30 -15.02
CA MET A 1 -15.78 -2.90 -13.60
C MET A 1 -14.33 -2.91 -13.17
N LEU A 2 -13.69 -4.08 -12.95
CA LEU A 2 -12.30 -4.14 -12.47
C LEU A 2 -11.30 -3.43 -13.41
N GLU A 3 -11.49 -3.61 -14.71
CA GLU A 3 -10.69 -2.93 -15.73
C GLU A 3 -10.93 -1.41 -15.72
N ASP A 4 -12.20 -0.99 -15.68
CA ASP A 4 -12.57 0.42 -15.81
C ASP A 4 -12.22 1.25 -14.56
N TYR A 5 -12.37 0.69 -13.36
CA TYR A 5 -12.14 1.40 -12.10
C TYR A 5 -10.73 1.19 -11.55
N PHE A 6 -10.17 -0.01 -11.68
CA PHE A 6 -8.90 -0.39 -11.05
C PHE A 6 -7.81 -0.75 -12.05
N SER A 7 -8.03 -0.57 -13.36
CA SER A 7 -7.06 -0.96 -14.40
C SER A 7 -6.60 -2.43 -14.31
N LEU A 8 -7.43 -3.28 -13.71
CA LEU A 8 -7.13 -4.70 -13.48
C LEU A 8 -7.88 -5.55 -14.51
N ARG A 9 -7.12 -6.24 -15.37
CA ARG A 9 -7.66 -7.07 -16.46
C ARG A 9 -7.30 -8.53 -16.25
N ILE A 10 -8.33 -9.38 -16.22
CA ILE A 10 -8.20 -10.84 -16.18
C ILE A 10 -8.75 -11.38 -17.51
N SER A 11 -7.92 -12.12 -18.25
CA SER A 11 -8.28 -12.73 -19.52
C SER A 11 -8.95 -14.08 -19.29
N SER A 12 -10.22 -14.19 -19.68
CA SER A 12 -11.00 -15.43 -19.63
C SER A 12 -11.28 -16.00 -21.03
N LYS A 13 -10.77 -15.36 -22.09
CA LYS A 13 -11.08 -15.71 -23.47
C LYS A 13 -10.42 -17.02 -23.91
N ASP A 14 -9.23 -17.32 -23.38
CA ASP A 14 -8.48 -18.54 -23.68
C ASP A 14 -7.96 -19.18 -22.37
N PRO A 15 -8.20 -20.47 -22.12
CA PRO A 15 -7.58 -21.17 -20.99
C PRO A 15 -6.08 -21.40 -21.25
N PRO A 16 -5.20 -21.23 -20.24
CA PRO A 16 -5.48 -20.91 -18.83
C PRO A 16 -5.81 -19.44 -18.60
N ILE A 17 -6.63 -19.15 -17.59
CA ILE A 17 -6.95 -17.79 -17.13
C ILE A 17 -5.66 -17.06 -16.75
N ARG A 18 -5.45 -15.86 -17.29
CA ARG A 18 -4.24 -15.06 -17.07
C ARG A 18 -4.60 -13.66 -16.60
N LEU A 19 -3.83 -13.15 -15.65
CA LEU A 19 -3.84 -11.74 -15.31
C LEU A 19 -3.01 -10.98 -16.35
N GLU A 20 -3.62 -10.01 -17.03
CA GLU A 20 -2.97 -9.24 -18.09
C GLU A 20 -2.47 -7.88 -17.59
N THR A 21 -3.20 -7.22 -16.68
CA THR A 21 -2.83 -5.87 -16.19
C THR A 21 -3.06 -5.71 -14.69
N LEU A 22 -2.24 -4.85 -14.07
CA LEU A 22 -2.35 -4.39 -12.68
C LEU A 22 -2.32 -2.84 -12.64
N PRO A 23 -2.99 -2.22 -11.65
CA PRO A 23 -2.92 -0.77 -11.47
C PRO A 23 -1.51 -0.31 -11.10
N ILE A 24 -1.08 0.79 -11.70
CA ILE A 24 0.13 1.51 -11.32
C ILE A 24 -0.30 2.66 -10.39
N LEU A 25 0.01 2.53 -9.10
CA LEU A 25 -0.34 3.53 -8.09
C LEU A 25 0.74 4.59 -7.89
N LEU A 26 2.00 4.20 -8.08
CA LEU A 26 3.16 5.09 -7.97
C LEU A 26 4.01 4.94 -9.22
N ASP A 27 4.39 6.09 -9.79
CA ASP A 27 5.32 6.12 -10.91
C ASP A 27 6.61 5.38 -10.54
N THR A 28 7.07 4.51 -11.43
CA THR A 28 8.29 3.68 -11.28
C THR A 28 8.27 2.61 -10.18
N TYR A 29 7.13 2.39 -9.52
CA TYR A 29 7.01 1.27 -8.57
C TYR A 29 6.38 0.04 -9.18
N VAL A 30 7.01 -1.11 -8.93
CA VAL A 30 6.41 -2.41 -9.16
C VAL A 30 6.34 -3.14 -7.81
N PRO A 31 5.15 -3.51 -7.32
CA PRO A 31 5.01 -4.23 -6.06
C PRO A 31 5.58 -5.65 -6.18
N ASN A 32 5.89 -6.29 -5.05
CA ASN A 32 6.33 -7.69 -5.06
C ASN A 32 5.18 -8.60 -5.54
N LEU A 33 5.38 -9.25 -6.69
CA LEU A 33 4.42 -10.15 -7.32
C LEU A 33 4.30 -11.51 -6.63
N ASP A 34 5.18 -11.86 -5.70
CA ASP A 34 5.07 -13.10 -4.90
C ASP A 34 3.77 -13.13 -4.08
N TYR A 35 3.23 -11.97 -3.73
CA TYR A 35 1.97 -11.82 -3.00
C TYR A 35 0.75 -11.79 -3.91
N LEU A 36 0.92 -11.84 -5.23
CA LEU A 36 -0.17 -11.81 -6.19
C LEU A 36 -1.19 -12.96 -5.96
N PRO A 37 -0.78 -14.21 -5.67
CA PRO A 37 -1.74 -15.28 -5.36
C PRO A 37 -2.60 -14.96 -4.12
N GLN A 38 -1.98 -14.38 -3.09
CA GLN A 38 -2.69 -13.97 -1.87
C GLN A 38 -3.66 -12.82 -2.16
N PHE A 39 -3.23 -11.83 -2.94
CA PHE A 39 -4.08 -10.72 -3.37
C PHE A 39 -5.32 -11.21 -4.13
N ILE A 40 -5.16 -12.11 -5.11
CA ILE A 40 -6.28 -12.68 -5.87
C ILE A 40 -7.22 -13.51 -4.97
N LEU A 41 -6.68 -14.28 -4.04
CA LEU A 41 -7.48 -15.04 -3.07
C LEU A 41 -8.34 -14.10 -2.21
N ARG A 42 -7.74 -13.04 -1.65
CA ARG A 42 -8.44 -12.04 -0.83
C ARG A 42 -9.49 -11.28 -1.62
N LEU A 43 -9.16 -10.85 -2.84
CA LEU A 43 -10.11 -10.21 -3.75
C LEU A 43 -11.36 -11.07 -3.98
N SER A 44 -11.21 -12.40 -4.00
CA SER A 44 -12.34 -13.32 -4.14
C SER A 44 -13.13 -13.61 -2.85
N LYS A 45 -12.50 -13.47 -1.67
CA LYS A 45 -13.06 -13.94 -0.39
C LYS A 45 -13.42 -12.85 0.61
N GLU A 46 -12.64 -11.78 0.62
CA GLU A 46 -12.71 -10.71 1.62
C GLU A 46 -13.47 -9.49 1.07
N VAL A 47 -13.58 -9.34 -0.25
CA VAL A 47 -14.34 -8.23 -0.86
C VAL A 47 -15.83 -8.57 -0.94
N ASN A 48 -16.68 -7.69 -0.40
CA ASN A 48 -18.11 -7.77 -0.59
C ASN A 48 -18.49 -7.22 -1.99
N TRP A 49 -18.84 -8.11 -2.93
CA TRP A 49 -19.25 -7.74 -4.29
C TRP A 49 -20.75 -7.39 -4.43
N THR A 50 -21.53 -7.47 -3.35
CA THR A 50 -22.98 -7.22 -3.39
C THR A 50 -23.33 -5.76 -3.10
N GLU A 51 -22.63 -5.12 -2.18
CA GLU A 51 -22.86 -3.72 -1.81
C GLU A 51 -21.77 -2.81 -2.35
N GLU A 52 -22.14 -1.78 -3.11
CA GLU A 52 -21.18 -0.89 -3.76
C GLU A 52 -20.22 -0.23 -2.77
N ARG A 53 -20.74 0.30 -1.66
CA ARG A 53 -19.90 1.00 -0.66
C ARG A 53 -18.89 0.07 0.00
N GLU A 54 -19.32 -1.14 0.37
CA GLU A 54 -18.46 -2.14 1.00
C GLU A 54 -17.46 -2.74 0.01
N CYS A 55 -17.82 -2.84 -1.28
CA CYS A 55 -16.93 -3.27 -2.35
C CYS A 55 -15.69 -2.35 -2.49
N PHE A 56 -15.86 -1.05 -2.22
CA PHE A 56 -14.77 -0.05 -2.27
C PHE A 56 -14.10 0.19 -0.91
N GLN A 57 -14.55 -0.44 0.17
CA GLN A 57 -13.91 -0.34 1.48
C GLN A 57 -12.88 -1.45 1.65
N GLU A 58 -11.64 -1.07 1.95
CA GLU A 58 -10.57 -2.01 2.29
C GLU A 58 -10.62 -2.33 3.79
N ASP A 59 -11.00 -3.56 4.14
CA ASP A 59 -10.67 -4.16 5.44
C ASP A 59 -9.28 -4.80 5.35
N GLY A 60 -8.26 -3.95 5.24
CA GLY A 60 -6.88 -4.35 5.00
C GLY A 60 -6.02 -4.36 6.26
N ASP A 61 -6.23 -5.30 7.18
CA ASP A 61 -5.18 -5.63 8.16
C ASP A 61 -4.14 -6.52 7.47
N THR A 62 -2.95 -5.98 7.22
CA THR A 62 -1.80 -6.77 6.79
C THR A 62 -0.53 -6.22 7.42
N GLU A 63 -0.07 -6.88 8.48
CA GLU A 63 1.32 -6.80 8.90
C GLU A 63 2.16 -7.63 7.91
N GLU A 64 3.08 -7.01 7.16
CA GLU A 64 4.44 -7.55 6.96
C GLU A 64 5.38 -6.62 6.18
N LYS A 65 6.67 -6.77 6.50
CA LYS A 65 7.76 -5.81 6.27
C LYS A 65 8.40 -5.95 4.90
N GLN A 66 8.50 -4.84 4.16
CA GLN A 66 9.52 -4.67 3.12
C GLN A 66 10.30 -3.38 3.36
N HIS A 67 11.61 -3.48 3.57
CA HIS A 67 12.45 -2.37 4.07
C HIS A 67 13.04 -1.45 2.98
N TRP A 68 13.10 -1.87 1.71
CA TRP A 68 13.71 -1.07 0.63
C TRP A 68 12.79 -0.02 -0.03
N PRO A 69 11.50 -0.29 -0.35
CA PRO A 69 10.64 0.72 -0.97
C PRO A 69 10.27 1.86 -0.03
N ILE A 70 10.44 1.67 1.28
CA ILE A 70 10.04 2.65 2.30
C ILE A 70 10.75 3.99 2.13
N GLU A 71 12.08 3.97 1.95
CA GLU A 71 12.88 5.19 1.99
C GLU A 71 12.79 6.01 0.69
N HIS A 72 12.89 5.36 -0.46
CA HIS A 72 13.11 6.08 -1.72
C HIS A 72 11.84 6.30 -2.56
N LEU A 73 10.78 5.56 -2.26
CA LEU A 73 9.55 5.60 -3.05
C LEU A 73 8.36 5.96 -2.18
N LEU A 74 8.15 5.22 -1.09
CA LEU A 74 7.02 5.46 -0.21
C LEU A 74 7.19 6.78 0.55
N TYR A 75 8.41 7.14 0.99
CA TYR A 75 8.61 8.41 1.69
C TYR A 75 8.33 9.63 0.80
N HIS A 76 8.71 9.60 -0.48
CA HIS A 76 8.36 10.66 -1.42
C HIS A 76 6.84 10.72 -1.63
N ALA A 77 6.20 9.58 -1.89
CA ALA A 77 4.76 9.51 -2.07
C ALA A 77 4.00 9.98 -0.82
N PHE A 78 4.45 9.56 0.37
CA PHE A 78 3.84 9.96 1.63
C PHE A 78 3.99 11.45 1.90
N LYS A 79 5.14 12.04 1.58
CA LYS A 79 5.34 13.48 1.76
C LYS A 79 4.38 14.32 0.92
N THR A 80 4.00 13.85 -0.27
CA THR A 80 3.17 14.62 -1.21
C THR A 80 1.70 14.27 -1.19
N MET A 81 1.34 13.01 -0.89
CA MET A 81 -0.03 12.48 -1.06
C MET A 81 -0.67 11.95 0.22
N LEU A 82 0.08 11.77 1.32
CA LEU A 82 -0.50 11.23 2.55
C LEU A 82 -1.33 12.28 3.28
N VAL A 83 -2.62 12.00 3.45
CA VAL A 83 -3.50 12.74 4.36
C VAL A 83 -3.64 11.91 5.65
N PRO A 84 -3.00 12.30 6.76
CA PRO A 84 -2.92 11.45 7.94
C PRO A 84 -4.27 11.32 8.64
N SER A 85 -4.69 10.06 8.85
CA SER A 85 -5.89 9.75 9.65
C SER A 85 -5.63 9.94 11.14
N LYS A 86 -6.71 10.05 11.94
CA LYS A 86 -6.59 10.18 13.41
C LYS A 86 -5.90 8.97 14.05
N HIS A 87 -6.14 7.77 13.53
CA HIS A 87 -5.52 6.52 14.00
C HIS A 87 -4.01 6.48 13.69
N LEU A 88 -3.60 7.00 12.52
CA LEU A 88 -2.19 7.08 12.13
C LEU A 88 -1.34 7.87 13.13
N ARG A 89 -1.94 8.83 13.87
CA ARG A 89 -1.24 9.60 14.90
C ARG A 89 -0.67 8.72 16.01
N GLN A 90 -1.33 7.61 16.34
CA GLN A 90 -0.87 6.68 17.38
C GLN A 90 0.35 5.86 16.92
N ALA A 91 0.56 5.72 15.61
CA ALA A 91 1.72 5.05 15.05
C ALA A 91 3.01 5.89 15.12
N PHE A 92 2.91 7.21 15.31
CA PHE A 92 4.07 8.09 15.42
C PHE A 92 4.47 8.34 16.86
N ILE A 93 5.63 7.81 17.26
CA ILE A 93 6.22 8.02 18.57
C ILE A 93 7.40 8.98 18.43
N LYS A 94 7.35 10.12 19.13
CA LYS A 94 8.49 11.05 19.22
C LYS A 94 9.56 10.42 20.10
N LEU A 95 10.64 9.92 19.49
CA LEU A 95 11.76 9.33 20.21
C LEU A 95 12.66 10.39 20.85
N THR A 96 12.95 11.47 20.14
CA THR A 96 13.88 12.51 20.59
C THR A 96 13.60 13.87 19.94
N GLU A 97 14.30 14.89 20.42
CA GLU A 97 14.32 16.24 19.85
C GLU A 97 15.76 16.72 19.73
N VAL A 98 16.07 17.39 18.61
CA VAL A 98 17.41 17.90 18.29
C VAL A 98 17.96 18.82 19.39
N GLN A 99 17.11 19.61 20.03
CA GLN A 99 17.48 20.47 21.17
C GLN A 99 18.01 19.69 22.38
N GLN A 100 17.53 18.47 22.61
CA GLN A 100 18.02 17.61 23.70
C GLN A 100 19.31 16.90 23.32
N LEU A 101 19.47 16.56 22.03
CA LEU A 101 20.69 15.96 21.50
C LEU A 101 21.89 16.92 21.59
N TYR A 102 21.70 18.20 21.24
CA TYR A 102 22.78 19.19 21.29
C TYR A 102 23.27 19.54 22.70
N LYS A 103 22.53 19.16 23.76
CA LYS A 103 22.99 19.34 25.16
C LYS A 103 24.03 18.29 25.58
N VAL A 104 24.08 17.16 24.88
CA VAL A 104 24.95 16.02 25.22
C VAL A 104 26.07 15.88 24.19
N PHE A 105 25.78 16.14 22.92
CA PHE A 105 26.74 16.06 21.82
C PHE A 105 27.22 17.46 21.43
N GLU A 106 28.21 17.98 22.16
CA GLU A 106 28.94 19.19 21.76
C GLU A 106 30.08 18.83 20.81
N ARG A 107 30.44 19.77 19.92
CA ARG A 107 31.61 19.62 19.05
C ARG A 107 32.87 19.85 19.88
N CYS A 108 33.91 19.03 19.66
CA CYS A 108 35.23 19.22 20.25
C CYS A 108 35.85 20.58 19.86
#